data_AF-A0A8S3W4Q4-F1
#
_entry.id   AF-A0A8S3W4Q4-F1
#
_cell.length_a   1.000
_cell.length_b   1.000
_cell.length_c   1.000
_cell.angle_alpha   90.00
_cell.angle_beta   90.00
_cell.angle_gamma   90.00
#
_symmetry.space_group_name_H-M   'P 1'
#
loop_
_entity.id
_entity.type
_entity.pdbx_description
1 polymer ?
#
loop_
_entity_poly.entity_id
_entity_poly.type
_entity_poly.pdbx_seq_one_letter_code
_entity_poly.pdbx_strand_id
1 'polypeptide(L)'
;MLQEQARRQEEQAHRQEEQARRQEEQIRQLKEQLQSGQEEQARRQEEQMLLMKDLHATFGKEIREVKDRVAQHNNRLSETETRIEEHETRINHVNNRVDNVMADVKKTLNDLKLGDGTTGPVVATAPSLRGFKVPPFDGTSSWSAYKIQFEAAMEANGWNKSQATTALTLGLRDQALTVLEALGKKVIYELLQIYYAHLEHVFRAQLKDRVQRSNENLQQWALEVEKMVRKAYQSVPALIEGNLVNIHRRHPRS
;
A
#
# COMPACT_ATOMS: atom_id res chain seq x y z
N MET A 1 -51.94 48.12 81.52
CA MET A 1 -51.00 46.98 81.65
C MET A 1 -51.45 45.76 80.87
N LEU A 2 -52.62 45.15 81.12
CA LEU A 2 -53.06 43.93 80.43
C LEU A 2 -53.18 44.06 78.90
N GLN A 3 -53.70 45.18 78.40
CA GLN A 3 -53.92 45.41 76.96
C GLN A 3 -52.62 45.58 76.17
N GLU A 4 -51.59 46.15 76.81
CA GLU A 4 -50.26 46.33 76.21
C GLU A 4 -49.49 45.01 76.20
N GLN A 5 -49.67 44.18 77.22
CA GLN A 5 -49.09 42.84 77.30
C GLN A 5 -49.68 41.90 76.22
N ALA A 6 -51.00 41.98 75.97
CA ALA A 6 -51.66 41.26 74.89
C ALA A 6 -51.13 41.67 73.49
N ARG A 7 -51.00 42.97 73.23
CA ARG A 7 -50.40 43.48 71.97
C ARG A 7 -48.98 43.00 71.75
N ARG A 8 -48.15 43.00 72.79
CA ARG A 8 -46.76 42.49 72.70
C ARG A 8 -46.72 40.99 72.39
N GLN A 9 -47.65 40.20 72.92
CA GLN A 9 -47.77 38.77 72.61
C GLN A 9 -48.22 38.54 71.16
N GLU A 10 -49.22 39.27 70.68
CA GLU A 10 -49.68 39.19 69.28
C GLU A 10 -48.57 39.56 68.29
N GLU A 11 -47.83 40.64 68.54
CA GLU A 11 -46.70 41.01 67.68
C GLU A 11 -45.58 39.95 67.71
N GLN A 12 -45.34 39.33 68.86
CA GLN A 12 -44.33 38.29 69.00
C GLN A 12 -44.75 37.01 68.25
N ALA A 13 -46.03 36.64 68.30
CA ALA A 13 -46.59 35.53 67.53
C ALA A 13 -46.55 35.80 66.02
N HIS A 14 -46.93 37.01 65.57
CA HIS A 14 -46.84 37.38 64.16
C HIS A 14 -45.39 37.36 63.65
N ARG A 15 -44.43 37.88 64.42
CA ARG A 15 -43.00 37.81 64.07
C ARG A 15 -42.50 36.36 63.97
N GLN A 16 -42.95 35.48 64.86
CA GLN A 16 -42.62 34.05 64.80
C GLN A 16 -43.22 33.36 63.58
N GLU A 17 -44.48 33.65 63.25
CA GLU A 17 -45.16 33.10 62.07
C GLU A 17 -44.49 33.56 60.76
N GLU A 18 -44.14 34.85 60.66
CA GLU A 18 -43.44 35.39 59.50
C GLU A 18 -42.05 34.78 59.34
N GLN A 19 -41.33 34.55 60.45
CA GLN A 19 -40.05 33.87 60.44
C GLN A 19 -40.17 32.40 60.01
N ALA A 20 -41.21 31.69 60.47
CA ALA A 20 -41.50 30.32 60.05
C ALA A 20 -41.82 30.25 58.55
N ARG A 21 -42.66 31.16 58.03
CA ARG A 21 -42.97 31.24 56.59
C ARG A 21 -41.73 31.48 55.74
N ARG A 22 -40.85 32.40 56.16
CA ARG A 22 -39.56 32.63 55.47
C ARG A 22 -38.67 31.39 55.49
N GLN A 23 -38.62 30.66 56.59
CA GLN A 23 -37.86 29.41 56.69
C GLN A 23 -38.45 28.31 55.79
N GLU A 24 -39.76 28.14 55.76
CA GLU A 24 -40.44 27.18 54.87
C GLU A 24 -40.17 27.50 53.40
N GLU A 25 -40.21 28.78 53.02
CA GLU A 25 -39.93 29.21 51.65
C GLU A 25 -38.47 28.98 51.26
N GLN A 26 -37.53 29.23 52.17
CA GLN A 26 -36.11 28.88 51.96
C GLN A 26 -35.92 27.37 51.78
N ILE A 27 -36.55 26.55 52.63
CA ILE A 27 -36.48 25.08 52.52
C ILE A 27 -37.07 24.62 51.18
N ARG A 28 -38.19 25.21 50.77
CA ARG A 28 -38.84 24.89 49.49
C ARG A 28 -37.94 25.22 48.31
N GLN A 29 -37.35 26.42 48.27
CA GLN A 29 -36.40 26.81 47.23
C GLN A 29 -35.17 25.88 47.20
N LEU A 30 -34.63 25.53 48.37
CA LEU A 30 -33.49 24.61 48.46
C LEU A 30 -33.84 23.23 47.89
N LYS A 31 -35.05 22.74 48.19
CA LYS A 31 -35.55 21.44 47.71
C LYS A 31 -35.76 21.45 46.20
N GLU A 32 -36.33 22.53 45.65
CA GLU A 32 -36.51 22.71 44.21
C GLU A 32 -35.17 22.78 43.48
N GLN A 33 -34.18 23.51 44.01
CA GLN A 33 -32.82 23.54 43.46
C GLN A 33 -32.14 22.17 43.51
N LEU A 34 -32.25 21.45 44.62
CA LEU A 34 -31.70 20.11 44.77
C LEU A 34 -32.31 19.15 43.74
N GLN A 35 -33.63 19.18 43.58
CA GLN A 35 -34.34 18.34 42.63
C GLN A 35 -33.97 18.68 41.18
N SER A 36 -33.92 19.96 40.83
CA SER A 36 -33.46 20.41 39.51
C SER A 36 -32.03 19.95 39.21
N GLY A 37 -31.13 20.04 40.20
CA GLY A 37 -29.74 19.58 40.05
C GLY A 37 -29.64 18.07 39.86
N GLN A 38 -30.46 17.30 40.58
CA GLN A 38 -30.54 15.84 40.41
C GLN A 38 -31.08 15.46 39.02
N GLU A 39 -32.13 16.12 38.55
CA GLU A 39 -32.69 15.88 37.22
C GLU A 39 -31.69 16.23 36.10
N GLU A 40 -30.96 17.35 36.24
CA GLU A 40 -29.93 17.72 35.28
C GLU A 40 -28.75 16.74 35.28
N GLN A 41 -28.33 16.27 36.46
CA GLN A 41 -27.30 15.23 36.57
C GLN A 41 -27.76 13.91 35.93
N ALA A 42 -29.02 13.51 36.14
CA ALA A 42 -29.60 12.31 35.53
C ALA A 42 -29.64 12.44 34.00
N ARG A 43 -30.08 13.59 33.46
CA ARG A 43 -30.05 13.87 32.02
C ARG A 43 -28.64 13.77 31.44
N ARG A 44 -27.65 14.36 32.10
CA ARG A 44 -26.23 14.28 31.67
C ARG A 44 -25.70 12.83 31.68
N GLN A 45 -26.10 12.03 32.66
CA GLN A 45 -25.71 10.61 32.72
C GLN A 45 -26.36 9.80 31.59
N GLU A 46 -27.62 10.06 31.27
CA GLU A 46 -28.32 9.41 30.17
C GLU A 46 -27.70 9.77 28.81
N GLU A 47 -27.36 11.04 28.59
CA GLU A 47 -26.64 11.49 27.39
C GLU A 47 -25.27 10.81 27.23
N GLN A 48 -24.50 10.71 28.32
CA GLN A 48 -23.22 10.00 28.29
C GLN A 48 -23.39 8.50 28.01
N MET A 49 -24.44 7.88 28.55
CA MET A 49 -24.75 6.47 28.30
C MET A 49 -25.10 6.23 26.83
N LEU A 50 -25.89 7.11 26.22
CA LEU A 50 -26.23 7.05 24.80
C LEU A 50 -24.97 7.18 23.93
N LEU A 51 -24.12 8.16 24.21
CA LEU A 51 -22.86 8.34 23.49
C LEU A 51 -21.95 7.11 23.62
N MET A 52 -21.85 6.53 24.82
CA MET A 52 -21.03 5.34 25.05
C MET A 52 -21.58 4.13 24.30
N LYS A 53 -22.91 3.99 24.22
CA LYS A 53 -23.58 2.91 23.46
C LYS A 53 -23.33 3.05 21.95
N ASP A 54 -23.45 4.26 21.40
CA ASP A 54 -23.20 4.52 19.99
C ASP A 54 -21.73 4.29 19.62
N LEU A 55 -20.82 4.72 20.50
CA LEU A 55 -19.39 4.46 20.33
C LEU A 55 -19.09 2.95 20.38
N HIS A 56 -19.70 2.22 21.32
CA HIS A 56 -19.56 0.76 21.42
C HIS A 56 -20.10 0.05 20.17
N ALA A 57 -21.26 0.49 19.65
CA ALA A 57 -21.83 -0.06 18.43
C ALA A 57 -20.94 0.19 17.21
N THR A 58 -20.37 1.40 17.11
CA THR A 58 -19.45 1.80 16.04
C THR A 58 -18.19 0.96 16.07
N PHE A 59 -17.50 0.88 17.22
CA PHE A 59 -16.34 0.01 17.37
C PHE A 59 -16.66 -1.46 17.11
N GLY A 60 -17.81 -1.95 17.57
CA GLY A 60 -18.25 -3.32 17.31
C GLY A 60 -18.50 -3.61 15.82
N LYS A 61 -18.85 -2.60 15.01
CA LYS A 61 -18.95 -2.72 13.56
C LYS A 61 -17.57 -2.76 12.91
N GLU A 62 -16.68 -1.82 13.27
CA GLU A 62 -15.33 -1.74 12.74
C GLU A 62 -14.51 -3.00 13.03
N ILE A 63 -14.60 -3.53 14.27
CA ILE A 63 -13.91 -4.78 14.66
C ILE A 63 -14.40 -5.96 13.81
N ARG A 64 -15.70 -6.05 13.54
CA ARG A 64 -16.25 -7.10 12.67
C ARG A 64 -15.73 -6.97 11.25
N GLU A 65 -15.74 -5.77 10.69
CA GLU A 65 -15.24 -5.53 9.33
C GLU A 65 -13.75 -5.87 9.21
N VAL A 66 -12.92 -5.49 10.19
CA VAL A 66 -11.51 -5.87 10.24
C VAL A 66 -11.36 -7.39 10.33
N LYS A 67 -12.15 -8.06 11.17
CA LYS A 67 -12.13 -9.52 11.31
C LYS A 67 -12.47 -10.22 9.99
N ASP A 68 -13.49 -9.76 9.29
CA ASP A 68 -13.90 -10.32 8.00
C ASP A 68 -12.84 -10.10 6.92
N ARG A 69 -12.21 -8.92 6.89
CA ARG A 69 -11.08 -8.63 5.99
C ARG A 69 -9.89 -9.51 6.28
N VAL A 70 -9.53 -9.74 7.54
CA VAL A 70 -8.42 -10.64 7.92
C VAL A 70 -8.74 -12.08 7.48
N ALA A 71 -9.95 -12.56 7.70
CA ALA A 71 -10.36 -13.90 7.24
C ALA A 71 -10.25 -14.03 5.72
N GLN A 72 -10.71 -13.02 4.98
CA GLN A 72 -10.59 -13.00 3.52
C GLN A 72 -9.12 -13.00 3.06
N HIS A 73 -8.26 -12.20 3.70
CA HIS A 73 -6.83 -12.19 3.38
C HIS A 73 -6.17 -13.53 3.66
N ASN A 74 -6.55 -14.20 4.75
CA ASN A 74 -6.01 -15.52 5.10
C ASN A 74 -6.39 -16.57 4.05
N ASN A 75 -7.64 -16.56 3.57
CA ASN A 75 -8.07 -17.45 2.49
C ASN A 75 -7.31 -17.19 1.18
N ARG A 76 -7.12 -15.91 0.83
CA ARG A 76 -6.33 -15.54 -0.35
C ARG A 76 -4.87 -15.96 -0.22
N LEU A 77 -4.29 -15.85 0.98
CA LEU A 77 -2.92 -16.26 1.24
C LEU A 77 -2.77 -17.77 1.02
N SER A 78 -3.69 -18.56 1.57
CA SER A 78 -3.72 -20.01 1.37
C SER A 78 -3.83 -20.39 -0.11
N GLU A 79 -4.68 -19.70 -0.88
CA GLU A 79 -4.78 -19.93 -2.34
C GLU A 79 -3.46 -19.57 -3.06
N THR A 80 -2.80 -18.48 -2.67
CA THR A 80 -1.50 -18.14 -3.24
C THR A 80 -0.40 -19.12 -2.88
N GLU A 81 -0.42 -19.70 -1.67
CA GLU A 81 0.52 -20.74 -1.25
C GLU A 81 0.36 -22.00 -2.11
N THR A 82 -0.87 -22.49 -2.29
CA THR A 82 -1.14 -23.64 -3.17
C THR A 82 -0.67 -23.38 -4.61
N ARG A 83 -0.92 -22.18 -5.14
CA ARG A 83 -0.44 -21.82 -6.48
C ARG A 83 1.09 -21.77 -6.57
N ILE A 84 1.78 -21.33 -5.53
CA ILE A 84 3.25 -21.36 -5.48
C ILE A 84 3.75 -22.80 -5.51
N GLU A 85 3.17 -23.70 -4.71
CA GLU A 85 3.51 -25.13 -4.72
C GLU A 85 3.31 -25.75 -6.11
N GLU A 86 2.19 -25.45 -6.78
CA GLU A 86 1.95 -25.89 -8.17
C GLU A 86 3.01 -25.36 -9.13
N HIS A 87 3.39 -24.08 -9.01
CA HIS A 87 4.44 -23.50 -9.84
C HIS A 87 5.80 -24.14 -9.59
N GLU A 88 6.15 -24.46 -8.34
CA GLU A 88 7.39 -25.15 -7.99
C GLU A 88 7.46 -26.55 -8.62
N THR A 89 6.38 -27.33 -8.54
CA THR A 89 6.35 -28.67 -9.18
C THR A 89 6.52 -28.57 -10.69
N ARG A 90 5.90 -27.57 -11.34
CA ARG A 90 6.02 -27.34 -12.78
C ARG A 90 7.42 -26.87 -13.18
N ILE A 91 8.05 -26.00 -12.40
CA ILE A 91 9.44 -25.58 -12.61
C ILE A 91 10.37 -26.79 -12.53
N ASN A 92 10.20 -27.64 -11.52
CA ASN A 92 11.00 -28.86 -11.36
C ASN A 92 10.84 -29.80 -12.58
N HIS A 93 9.62 -29.98 -13.08
CA HIS A 93 9.39 -30.76 -14.28
C HIS A 93 10.08 -30.18 -15.53
N VAL A 94 10.02 -28.86 -15.72
CA VAL A 94 10.71 -28.18 -16.83
C VAL A 94 12.22 -28.34 -16.70
N ASN A 95 12.79 -28.15 -15.52
CA ASN A 95 14.22 -28.34 -15.27
C ASN A 95 14.67 -29.76 -15.64
N ASN A 96 13.93 -30.78 -15.19
CA ASN A 96 14.22 -32.17 -15.55
C ASN A 96 14.19 -32.42 -17.06
N ARG A 97 13.25 -31.80 -17.79
CA ARG A 97 13.20 -31.91 -19.26
C ARG A 97 14.38 -31.21 -19.92
N VAL A 98 14.76 -30.04 -19.44
CA VAL A 98 15.93 -29.30 -19.94
C VAL A 98 17.20 -30.12 -19.73
N ASP A 99 17.38 -30.72 -18.56
CA ASP A 99 18.54 -31.57 -18.27
C ASP A 99 18.60 -32.79 -19.19
N ASN A 100 17.48 -33.46 -19.44
CA ASN A 100 17.39 -34.57 -20.39
C ASN A 100 17.76 -34.13 -21.82
N VAL A 101 17.17 -33.03 -22.30
CA VAL A 101 17.49 -32.50 -23.64
C VAL A 101 18.96 -32.09 -23.74
N MET A 102 19.52 -31.45 -22.70
CA MET A 102 20.94 -31.12 -22.68
C MET A 102 21.84 -32.35 -22.70
N ALA A 103 21.43 -33.45 -22.06
CA ALA A 103 22.17 -34.72 -22.12
C ALA A 103 22.16 -35.30 -23.54
N ASP A 104 21.01 -35.30 -24.21
CA ASP A 104 20.87 -35.77 -25.60
C ASP A 104 21.66 -34.90 -26.59
N VAL A 105 21.63 -33.57 -26.42
CA VAL A 105 22.43 -32.64 -27.23
C VAL A 105 23.92 -32.86 -27.02
N LYS A 106 24.38 -33.09 -25.77
CA LYS A 106 25.79 -33.42 -25.50
C LYS A 106 26.20 -34.73 -26.17
N LYS A 107 25.33 -35.75 -26.14
CA LYS A 107 25.59 -37.05 -26.78
C LYS A 107 25.72 -36.89 -28.29
N THR A 108 24.74 -36.26 -28.95
CA THR A 108 24.75 -36.02 -30.40
C THR A 108 25.95 -35.17 -30.84
N LEU A 109 26.36 -34.17 -30.04
CA LEU A 109 27.55 -33.37 -30.31
C LEU A 109 28.84 -34.21 -30.26
N ASN A 110 28.94 -35.16 -29.32
CA ASN A 110 30.10 -36.05 -29.22
C ASN A 110 30.14 -37.06 -30.38
N ASP A 111 28.99 -37.59 -30.79
CA ASP A 111 28.88 -38.50 -31.93
C ASP A 111 29.31 -37.81 -33.24
N LEU A 112 28.97 -36.52 -33.42
CA LEU A 112 29.43 -35.69 -34.55
C LEU A 112 30.93 -35.38 -34.52
N LYS A 113 31.57 -35.35 -33.35
CA LYS A 113 33.03 -35.11 -33.23
C LYS A 113 33.88 -36.35 -33.49
N LEU A 114 33.29 -37.54 -33.47
CA LEU A 114 34.00 -38.82 -33.67
C LEU A 114 33.95 -39.34 -35.11
N GLY A 115 33.29 -38.61 -36.02
CA GLY A 115 33.14 -38.98 -37.44
C GLY A 115 33.59 -37.89 -38.40
N ASP A 116 34.87 -37.52 -38.40
CA ASP A 116 35.69 -37.26 -39.60
C ASP A 116 37.08 -36.81 -39.17
N GLY A 117 38.10 -37.53 -39.65
CA GLY A 117 39.49 -37.18 -39.45
C GLY A 117 39.97 -36.33 -40.62
N THR A 118 40.42 -35.11 -40.36
CA THR A 118 41.61 -34.53 -41.03
C THR A 118 42.02 -33.25 -40.32
N THR A 119 43.25 -33.27 -39.83
CA THR A 119 43.95 -32.14 -39.22
C THR A 119 44.35 -31.12 -40.29
N GLY A 120 43.98 -29.86 -40.07
CA GLY A 120 44.61 -28.70 -40.70
C GLY A 120 44.37 -27.47 -39.82
N PRO A 121 45.41 -26.71 -39.41
CA PRO A 121 45.22 -25.52 -38.60
C PRO A 121 44.71 -24.39 -39.50
N VAL A 122 43.40 -24.22 -39.57
CA VAL A 122 42.81 -23.00 -40.14
C VAL A 122 42.98 -21.90 -39.10
N VAL A 123 44.00 -21.07 -39.29
CA VAL A 123 44.07 -19.74 -38.70
C VAL A 123 42.95 -18.93 -39.33
N ALA A 124 41.74 -19.10 -38.80
CA ALA A 124 40.64 -18.20 -39.07
C ALA A 124 40.96 -16.91 -38.34
N THR A 125 41.43 -15.91 -39.09
CA THR A 125 41.45 -14.52 -38.64
C THR A 125 40.00 -14.14 -38.36
N ALA A 126 39.56 -14.29 -37.11
CA ALA A 126 38.22 -13.94 -36.71
C ALA A 126 38.02 -12.45 -37.00
N PRO A 127 36.97 -12.04 -37.74
CA PRO A 127 36.55 -10.65 -37.68
C PRO A 127 36.19 -10.41 -36.21
N SER A 128 36.81 -9.41 -35.60
CA SER A 128 36.56 -9.02 -34.22
C SER A 128 35.05 -8.85 -34.03
N LEU A 129 34.38 -9.88 -33.48
CA LEU A 129 32.97 -9.83 -33.14
C LEU A 129 32.85 -8.80 -32.03
N ARG A 130 32.53 -7.56 -32.41
CA ARG A 130 32.12 -6.54 -31.46
C ARG A 130 30.82 -7.05 -30.84
N GLY A 131 30.93 -7.64 -29.65
CA GLY A 131 29.77 -8.13 -28.90
C GLY A 131 28.72 -7.03 -28.77
N PHE A 132 27.45 -7.42 -28.82
CA PHE A 132 26.31 -6.52 -28.67
C PHE A 132 26.41 -5.81 -27.32
N LYS A 133 26.44 -4.48 -27.33
CA LYS A 133 26.52 -3.69 -26.11
C LYS A 133 25.15 -3.62 -25.44
N VAL A 134 25.13 -3.80 -24.13
CA VAL A 134 23.94 -3.58 -23.30
C VAL A 134 23.65 -2.09 -23.24
N PRO A 135 22.41 -1.65 -23.52
CA PRO A 135 22.00 -0.27 -23.30
C PRO A 135 22.14 0.14 -21.83
N PRO A 136 22.48 1.39 -21.49
CA PRO A 136 22.44 1.82 -20.10
C PRO A 136 20.99 1.88 -19.59
N PHE A 137 20.79 1.57 -18.31
CA PHE A 137 19.49 1.67 -17.65
C PHE A 137 19.57 2.58 -16.43
N ASP A 138 18.84 3.68 -16.50
CA ASP A 138 18.81 4.75 -15.49
C ASP A 138 17.63 4.64 -14.51
N GLY A 139 16.68 3.72 -14.76
CA GLY A 139 15.46 3.55 -13.95
C GLY A 139 14.25 4.35 -14.44
N THR A 140 14.37 5.12 -15.53
CA THR A 140 13.28 5.95 -16.06
C THR A 140 12.38 5.21 -17.06
N SER A 141 12.97 4.28 -17.80
CA SER A 141 12.30 3.43 -18.78
C SER A 141 11.75 2.15 -18.15
N SER A 142 10.85 1.47 -18.84
CA SER A 142 10.24 0.22 -18.36
C SER A 142 11.27 -0.88 -18.15
N TRP A 143 11.36 -1.42 -16.91
CA TRP A 143 12.26 -2.52 -16.57
C TRP A 143 12.00 -3.78 -17.43
N SER A 144 10.73 -4.09 -17.73
CA SER A 144 10.38 -5.24 -18.55
C SER A 144 10.86 -5.12 -19.99
N ALA A 145 10.74 -3.93 -20.58
CA ALA A 145 11.25 -3.65 -21.93
C ALA A 145 12.79 -3.73 -21.97
N TYR A 146 13.46 -3.16 -20.96
CA TYR A 146 14.92 -3.25 -20.84
C TYR A 146 15.39 -4.70 -20.65
N LYS A 147 14.69 -5.49 -19.84
CA LYS A 147 15.01 -6.91 -19.62
C LYS A 147 15.00 -7.71 -20.92
N ILE A 148 14.01 -7.50 -21.79
CA ILE A 148 13.92 -8.18 -23.10
C ILE A 148 15.14 -7.84 -23.97
N GLN A 149 15.53 -6.56 -24.02
CA GLN A 149 16.71 -6.13 -24.78
C GLN A 149 18.00 -6.71 -24.21
N PHE A 150 18.09 -6.76 -22.88
CA PHE A 150 19.23 -7.33 -22.17
C PHE A 150 19.34 -8.84 -22.43
N GLU A 151 18.24 -9.59 -22.36
CA GLU A 151 18.19 -11.02 -22.62
C GLU A 151 18.58 -11.34 -24.07
N ALA A 152 18.12 -10.55 -25.03
CA ALA A 152 18.53 -10.66 -26.43
C ALA A 152 20.04 -10.43 -26.62
N ALA A 153 20.63 -9.45 -25.93
CA ALA A 153 22.06 -9.20 -25.95
C ALA A 153 22.87 -10.33 -25.27
N MET A 154 22.34 -10.90 -24.18
CA MET A 154 22.93 -12.03 -23.48
C MET A 154 22.97 -13.27 -24.37
N GLU A 155 21.88 -13.57 -25.08
CA GLU A 155 21.77 -14.68 -26.02
C GLU A 155 22.70 -14.49 -27.23
N ALA A 156 22.69 -13.31 -27.85
CA ALA A 156 23.53 -13.00 -29.00
C ALA A 156 25.04 -13.04 -28.68
N ASN A 157 25.42 -12.75 -27.44
CA ASN A 157 26.81 -12.79 -26.97
C ASN A 157 27.20 -14.10 -26.27
N GLY A 158 26.27 -15.04 -26.07
CA GLY A 158 26.53 -16.30 -25.36
C GLY A 158 26.99 -16.12 -23.91
N TRP A 159 26.52 -15.08 -23.21
CA TRP A 159 26.98 -14.78 -21.86
C TRP A 159 26.43 -15.76 -20.82
N ASN A 160 27.30 -16.21 -19.91
CA ASN A 160 26.87 -16.97 -18.74
C ASN A 160 26.29 -16.06 -17.64
N LYS A 161 25.62 -16.63 -16.63
CA LYS A 161 24.96 -15.88 -15.55
C LYS A 161 25.88 -14.89 -14.82
N SER A 162 27.17 -15.21 -14.68
CA SER A 162 28.16 -14.32 -14.05
C SER A 162 28.51 -13.12 -14.94
N GLN A 163 28.73 -13.37 -16.23
CA GLN A 163 28.97 -12.32 -17.23
C GLN A 163 27.75 -11.42 -17.41
N ALA A 164 26.54 -11.99 -17.45
CA ALA A 164 25.29 -11.25 -17.52
C ALA A 164 25.08 -10.37 -16.29
N THR A 165 25.30 -10.91 -15.09
CA THR A 165 25.22 -10.13 -13.84
C THR A 165 26.22 -8.97 -13.82
N THR A 166 27.44 -9.21 -14.30
CA THR A 166 28.48 -8.17 -14.40
C THR A 166 28.11 -7.09 -15.42
N ALA A 167 27.66 -7.49 -16.61
CA ALA A 167 27.22 -6.57 -17.66
C ALA A 167 26.01 -5.75 -17.23
N LEU A 168 25.04 -6.37 -16.53
CA LEU A 168 23.89 -5.67 -15.97
C LEU A 168 24.34 -4.64 -14.94
N THR A 169 25.21 -5.02 -14.00
CA THR A 169 25.76 -4.10 -12.99
C THR A 169 26.44 -2.89 -13.61
N LEU A 170 27.21 -3.10 -14.68
CA LEU A 170 27.90 -2.03 -15.42
C LEU A 170 26.96 -1.18 -16.29
N GLY A 171 25.79 -1.74 -16.66
CA GLY A 171 24.76 -1.06 -17.43
C GLY A 171 23.86 -0.15 -16.59
N LEU A 172 23.75 -0.36 -15.27
CA LEU A 172 22.94 0.49 -14.40
C LEU A 172 23.57 1.87 -14.22
N ARG A 173 22.72 2.90 -14.23
CA ARG A 173 23.08 4.31 -14.04
C ARG A 173 22.14 4.95 -13.02
N ASP A 174 22.60 6.04 -12.41
CA ASP A 174 21.81 6.94 -11.56
C ASP A 174 20.87 6.23 -10.56
N GLN A 175 19.55 6.42 -10.70
CA GLN A 175 18.56 5.87 -9.76
C GLN A 175 18.62 4.35 -9.68
N ALA A 176 18.82 3.68 -10.81
CA ALA A 176 18.91 2.22 -10.84
C ALA A 176 20.17 1.69 -10.11
N LEU A 177 21.25 2.48 -10.10
CA LEU A 177 22.46 2.14 -9.34
C LEU A 177 22.27 2.35 -7.83
N THR A 178 21.60 3.43 -7.43
CA THR A 178 21.22 3.66 -6.01
C THR A 178 20.34 2.54 -5.47
N VAL A 179 19.40 2.05 -6.28
CA VAL A 179 18.55 0.91 -5.93
C VAL A 179 19.38 -0.37 -5.74
N LEU A 180 20.34 -0.62 -6.63
CA LEU A 180 21.24 -1.77 -6.49
C LEU A 180 22.11 -1.68 -5.23
N GLU A 181 22.59 -0.49 -4.88
CA GLU A 181 23.35 -0.25 -3.64
C GLU A 181 22.51 -0.58 -2.40
N ALA A 182 21.24 -0.18 -2.38
CA ALA A 182 20.32 -0.46 -1.28
C ALA A 182 19.95 -1.95 -1.15
N LEU A 183 19.88 -2.70 -2.25
CA LEU A 183 19.46 -4.11 -2.28
C LEU A 183 20.59 -5.12 -2.06
N GLY A 184 21.85 -4.71 -2.24
CA GLY A 184 23.03 -5.57 -2.08
C GLY A 184 23.31 -6.49 -3.28
N LYS A 185 24.60 -6.79 -3.51
CA LYS A 185 25.11 -7.41 -4.77
C LYS A 185 24.70 -8.88 -5.02
N LYS A 186 23.97 -9.55 -4.12
CA LYS A 186 23.87 -11.02 -4.16
C LYS A 186 22.82 -11.59 -5.13
N VAL A 187 21.78 -10.86 -5.52
CA VAL A 187 20.78 -11.36 -6.50
C VAL A 187 20.17 -10.22 -7.35
N ILE A 188 20.91 -9.76 -8.35
CA ILE A 188 20.60 -8.52 -9.09
C ILE A 188 19.33 -8.64 -9.95
N TYR A 189 19.09 -9.77 -10.64
CA TYR A 189 17.95 -9.90 -11.56
C TYR A 189 16.59 -9.98 -10.85
N GLU A 190 16.47 -10.85 -9.85
CA GLU A 190 15.20 -11.12 -9.17
C GLU A 190 14.82 -9.96 -8.25
N LEU A 191 15.79 -9.36 -7.55
CA LEU A 191 15.53 -8.23 -6.65
C LEU A 191 15.16 -6.96 -7.41
N LEU A 192 15.81 -6.67 -8.55
CA LEU A 192 15.40 -5.52 -9.37
C LEU A 192 14.00 -5.73 -9.96
N GLN A 193 13.66 -6.95 -10.38
CA GLN A 193 12.32 -7.26 -10.88
C GLN A 193 11.25 -7.06 -9.79
N ILE A 194 11.49 -7.54 -8.57
CA ILE A 194 10.58 -7.36 -7.43
C ILE A 194 10.48 -5.86 -7.07
N TYR A 195 11.59 -5.15 -7.06
CA TYR A 195 11.63 -3.73 -6.72
C TYR A 195 10.84 -2.86 -7.69
N TYR A 196 11.09 -2.96 -9.00
CA TYR A 196 10.39 -2.15 -10.00
C TYR A 196 8.91 -2.54 -10.13
N ALA A 197 8.56 -3.82 -9.96
CA ALA A 197 7.16 -4.24 -9.86
C ALA A 197 6.47 -3.63 -8.63
N HIS A 198 7.12 -3.67 -7.46
CA HIS A 198 6.60 -3.04 -6.25
C HIS A 198 6.43 -1.52 -6.41
N LEU A 199 7.38 -0.87 -7.09
CA LEU A 199 7.35 0.57 -7.34
C LEU A 199 6.14 0.99 -8.20
N GLU A 200 5.80 0.22 -9.24
CA GLU A 200 4.55 0.44 -10.00
C GLU A 200 3.31 0.32 -9.10
N HIS A 201 3.27 -0.69 -8.23
CA HIS A 201 2.17 -0.88 -7.28
C HIS A 201 2.01 0.30 -6.31
N VAL A 202 3.12 0.83 -5.80
CA VAL A 202 3.13 2.04 -4.95
C VAL A 202 2.59 3.24 -5.71
N PHE A 203 3.03 3.46 -6.95
CA PHE A 203 2.52 4.58 -7.75
C PHE A 203 1.04 4.42 -8.12
N ARG A 204 0.55 3.20 -8.36
CA ARG A 204 -0.88 2.93 -8.55
C ARG A 204 -1.71 3.25 -7.31
N ALA A 205 -1.19 2.93 -6.12
CA ALA A 205 -1.85 3.28 -4.87
C ALA A 205 -1.88 4.80 -4.67
N GLN A 206 -0.74 5.48 -4.86
CA GLN A 206 -0.65 6.94 -4.77
C GLN A 206 -1.56 7.65 -5.78
N LEU A 207 -1.73 7.10 -6.99
CA LEU A 207 -2.63 7.65 -8.00
C LEU A 207 -4.10 7.60 -7.55
N LYS A 208 -4.52 6.52 -6.88
CA LYS A 208 -5.90 6.36 -6.39
C LYS A 208 -6.24 7.39 -5.32
N ASP A 209 -5.27 7.71 -4.47
CA ASP A 209 -5.45 8.65 -3.36
C ASP A 209 -5.12 10.10 -3.77
N ARG A 210 -4.76 10.34 -5.04
CA ARG A 210 -4.33 11.65 -5.51
C ARG A 210 -5.51 12.61 -5.70
N VAL A 211 -5.61 13.59 -4.81
CA VAL A 211 -6.56 14.71 -4.90
C VAL A 211 -5.79 16.03 -5.12
N GLN A 212 -6.34 16.96 -5.90
CA GLN A 212 -5.75 18.29 -6.09
C GLN A 212 -5.62 19.02 -4.75
N ARG A 213 -4.44 19.58 -4.47
CA ARG A 213 -4.19 20.32 -3.23
C ARG A 213 -4.65 21.78 -3.37
N SER A 214 -5.01 22.40 -2.25
CA SER A 214 -5.48 23.80 -2.22
C SER A 214 -4.44 24.82 -2.70
N ASN A 215 -3.15 24.45 -2.69
CA ASN A 215 -2.03 25.27 -3.14
C ASN A 215 -1.49 24.89 -4.53
N GLU A 216 -2.16 24.01 -5.26
CA GLU A 216 -1.71 23.48 -6.54
C GLU A 216 -2.63 23.95 -7.68
N ASN A 217 -2.05 24.55 -8.72
CA ASN A 217 -2.84 24.95 -9.88
C ASN A 217 -3.22 23.73 -10.75
N LEU A 218 -4.27 23.87 -11.57
CA LEU A 218 -4.80 22.74 -12.35
C LEU A 218 -3.78 22.15 -13.32
N GLN A 219 -2.89 22.96 -13.88
CA GLN A 219 -1.87 22.52 -14.84
C GLN A 219 -0.75 21.73 -14.15
N GLN A 220 -0.29 22.20 -12.99
CA GLN A 220 0.67 21.51 -12.14
C GLN A 220 0.11 20.18 -11.67
N TRP A 221 -1.14 20.17 -11.23
CA TRP A 221 -1.84 18.95 -10.85
C TRP A 221 -1.94 17.95 -11.99
N ALA A 222 -2.39 18.38 -13.17
CA ALA A 222 -2.52 17.53 -14.34
C ALA A 222 -1.16 16.95 -14.78
N LEU A 223 -0.11 17.77 -14.78
CA LEU A 223 1.25 17.34 -15.11
C LEU A 223 1.79 16.29 -14.13
N GLU A 224 1.57 16.49 -12.83
CA GLU A 224 2.01 15.54 -11.81
C GLU A 224 1.21 14.23 -11.85
N VAL A 225 -0.11 14.31 -12.11
CA VAL A 225 -0.94 13.12 -12.36
C VAL A 225 -0.42 12.36 -13.58
N GLU A 226 -0.13 13.04 -14.69
CA GLU A 226 0.41 12.40 -15.90
C GLU A 226 1.75 11.70 -15.61
N LYS A 227 2.67 12.36 -14.89
CA LYS A 227 3.93 11.74 -14.46
C LYS A 227 3.69 10.51 -13.57
N MET A 228 2.74 10.58 -12.64
CA MET A 228 2.40 9.45 -11.78
C MET A 228 1.78 8.29 -12.58
N VAL A 229 0.91 8.57 -13.55
CA VAL A 229 0.35 7.54 -14.46
C VAL A 229 1.47 6.84 -15.23
N ARG A 230 2.41 7.61 -15.80
CA ARG A 230 3.57 7.05 -16.51
C ARG A 230 4.40 6.13 -15.62
N LYS A 231 4.57 6.47 -14.34
CA LYS A 231 5.28 5.64 -13.35
C LYS A 231 4.47 4.44 -12.85
N ALA A 232 3.15 4.56 -12.77
CA ALA A 232 2.24 3.50 -12.33
C ALA A 232 2.03 2.39 -13.38
N TYR A 233 2.23 2.71 -14.66
CA TYR A 233 1.97 1.81 -15.79
C TYR A 233 3.17 1.68 -16.75
N GLN A 234 4.40 1.74 -16.22
CA GLN A 234 5.63 1.59 -17.04
C GLN A 234 5.64 0.27 -17.82
N SER A 235 5.04 -0.80 -17.29
CA SER A 235 4.88 -2.10 -17.91
C SER A 235 3.78 -2.20 -18.98
N VAL A 236 2.87 -1.23 -19.08
CA VAL A 236 1.73 -1.23 -20.04
C VAL A 236 1.66 0.10 -20.80
N PRO A 237 2.52 0.32 -21.81
CA PRO A 237 2.60 1.58 -22.55
C PRO A 237 1.28 1.96 -23.26
N ALA A 238 0.51 0.97 -23.72
CA ALA A 238 -0.75 1.16 -24.44
C ALA A 238 -1.85 1.87 -23.63
N LEU A 239 -1.74 1.89 -22.30
CA LEU A 239 -2.73 2.56 -21.44
C LEU A 239 -2.57 4.09 -21.42
N ILE A 240 -1.37 4.59 -21.76
CA ILE A 240 -0.97 6.00 -21.61
C ILE A 240 -1.47 6.85 -22.79
N GLU A 241 -1.67 6.24 -23.98
CA GLU A 241 -2.01 6.97 -25.20
C GLU A 241 -3.53 7.14 -25.43
N GLY A 242 -4.39 6.42 -24.69
CA GLY A 242 -5.82 6.32 -25.02
C GLY A 242 -6.84 6.93 -24.03
N ASN A 243 -6.51 7.19 -22.77
CA ASN A 243 -7.56 7.30 -21.73
C ASN A 243 -7.41 8.40 -20.66
N LEU A 244 -6.55 9.41 -20.87
CA LEU A 244 -6.45 10.54 -19.92
C LEU A 244 -7.71 11.45 -19.86
N VAL A 245 -8.72 11.24 -20.72
CA VAL A 245 -9.89 12.13 -20.84
C VAL A 245 -11.09 11.70 -19.97
N ASN A 246 -11.16 10.48 -19.42
CA ASN A 246 -12.43 9.95 -18.90
C ASN A 246 -12.52 9.61 -17.40
N ILE A 247 -11.52 9.93 -16.57
CA ILE A 247 -11.55 9.50 -15.15
C ILE A 247 -12.33 10.48 -14.24
N HIS A 248 -12.79 11.64 -14.71
CA HIS A 248 -13.28 12.70 -13.81
C HIS A 248 -14.79 13.02 -13.83
N ARG A 249 -15.68 12.08 -14.18
CA ARG A 249 -17.13 12.37 -14.21
C ARG A 249 -18.05 11.55 -13.32
N ARG A 250 -17.56 10.90 -12.26
CA ARG A 250 -18.44 10.30 -11.24
C ARG A 250 -18.06 10.67 -9.82
N HIS A 251 -18.43 11.89 -9.44
CA HIS A 251 -18.95 12.17 -8.11
C HIS A 251 -19.88 13.39 -8.18
N PRO A 252 -21.21 13.21 -8.13
CA PRO A 252 -22.07 14.27 -7.66
C PRO A 252 -21.96 14.32 -6.14
N ARG A 253 -21.63 15.51 -5.62
CA ARG A 253 -21.88 15.87 -4.23
C ARG A 253 -23.40 15.84 -4.00
N SER A 254 -23.82 15.07 -3.00
CA SER A 254 -24.95 15.40 -2.12
C SER A 254 -24.75 14.65 -0.81
#